data_AF-A0A524CGP9-F1
#
_entry.id   AF-A0A524CGP9-F1
#
_cell.length_a   1.000
_cell.length_b   1.000
_cell.length_c   1.000
_cell.angle_alpha   90.00
_cell.angle_beta   90.00
_cell.angle_gamma   90.00
#
_symmetry.space_group_name_H-M   'P 1'
#
loop_
_entity.id
_entity.type
_entity.pdbx_description
1 polymer ?
#
loop_
_entity_poly.entity_id
_entity_poly.type
_entity_poly.pdbx_seq_one_letter_code
_entity_poly.pdbx_strand_id
1 'polypeptide(L)'
;MNRNKKRFFLSLMLFQFLLVAIVFLTINGLVTFVSAQTETNFDYYSSQTASILAISSAIAVSSAVLGSAWAIRTVGTAAISALSEREEGFFKAFLVVALCEALAVYGLIIAILLWTKIPNIA
;
A
#
# COMPACT_ATOMS: atom_id res chain seq x y z
N MET A 1 -20.11 -8.24 25.49
CA MET A 1 -20.78 -7.92 24.21
C MET A 1 -21.06 -9.22 23.45
N ASN A 2 -22.32 -9.63 23.32
CA ASN A 2 -22.73 -10.90 22.69
C ASN A 2 -22.20 -11.04 21.26
N ARG A 3 -21.78 -12.25 20.85
CA ARG A 3 -21.25 -12.57 19.51
C ARG A 3 -22.17 -12.06 18.38
N ASN A 4 -23.48 -12.02 18.63
CA ASN A 4 -24.49 -11.54 17.67
C ASN A 4 -24.48 -10.01 17.52
N LYS A 5 -24.20 -9.25 18.58
CA LYS A 5 -24.05 -7.78 18.51
C LYS A 5 -22.77 -7.37 17.76
N LYS A 6 -21.68 -8.15 17.91
CA LYS A 6 -20.44 -7.94 17.13
C LYS A 6 -20.67 -8.16 15.63
N ARG A 7 -21.43 -9.21 15.25
CA ARG A 7 -21.78 -9.49 13.85
C ARG A 7 -22.63 -8.39 13.22
N PHE A 8 -23.59 -7.84 13.98
CA PHE A 8 -24.41 -6.72 13.53
C PHE A 8 -23.58 -5.45 13.30
N PHE A 9 -22.71 -5.08 14.25
CA PHE A 9 -21.85 -3.90 14.11
C PHE A 9 -20.83 -4.06 12.97
N LEU A 10 -20.34 -5.29 12.75
CA LEU A 10 -19.48 -5.62 11.62
C LEU A 10 -20.21 -5.44 10.27
N SER A 11 -21.46 -5.89 10.14
CA SER A 11 -22.28 -5.65 8.93
C SER A 11 -22.59 -4.16 8.71
N LEU A 12 -22.79 -3.39 9.77
CA LEU A 12 -22.98 -1.94 9.69
C LEU A 12 -21.72 -1.21 9.18
N MET A 13 -20.55 -1.55 9.73
CA MET A 13 -19.27 -1.01 9.25
C MET A 13 -18.98 -1.41 7.81
N LEU A 14 -19.29 -2.66 7.43
CA LEU A 14 -19.10 -3.15 6.06
C LEU A 14 -20.00 -2.43 5.05
N PHE A 15 -21.26 -2.16 5.41
CA PHE A 15 -22.20 -1.39 4.59
C PHE A 15 -21.77 0.07 4.43
N GLN A 16 -21.26 0.70 5.49
CA GLN A 16 -20.73 2.06 5.42
C GLN A 16 -19.53 2.15 4.47
N PHE A 17 -18.64 1.17 4.51
CA PHE A 17 -17.48 1.11 3.61
C PHE A 17 -17.91 0.96 2.14
N LEU A 18 -18.95 0.15 1.89
CA LEU A 18 -19.54 -0.05 0.56
C LEU A 18 -20.11 1.26 -0.02
N LEU A 19 -20.84 2.04 0.77
CA LEU A 19 -21.40 3.31 0.28
C LEU A 19 -20.31 4.34 -0.04
N VAL A 20 -19.28 4.43 0.81
CA VAL A 20 -18.14 5.32 0.54
C VAL A 20 -17.45 4.92 -0.77
N ALA A 21 -17.22 3.63 -0.99
CA ALA A 21 -16.62 3.14 -2.24
C ALA A 21 -17.48 3.48 -3.47
N ILE A 22 -18.81 3.35 -3.39
CA ILE A 22 -19.74 3.70 -4.48
C ILE A 22 -19.69 5.18 -4.84
N VAL A 23 -19.56 6.07 -3.84
CA VAL A 23 -19.45 7.52 -4.07
C VAL A 23 -18.13 7.85 -4.78
N PHE A 24 -17.02 7.21 -4.39
CA PHE A 24 -15.73 7.39 -5.06
C PHE A 24 -15.68 6.79 -6.48
N LEU A 25 -16.40 5.70 -6.74
CA LEU A 25 -16.49 5.05 -8.06
C LEU A 25 -17.55 5.64 -9.00
N THR A 26 -18.25 6.72 -8.60
CA THR A 26 -19.19 7.41 -9.49
C THR A 26 -18.50 7.82 -10.79
N ILE A 27 -19.29 7.97 -11.86
CA ILE A 27 -18.83 8.30 -13.22
C ILE A 27 -17.78 9.42 -13.21
N ASN A 28 -17.99 10.51 -12.45
CA ASN A 28 -17.02 11.60 -12.33
C ASN A 28 -15.71 11.19 -11.65
N GLY A 29 -15.78 10.39 -10.58
CA GLY A 29 -14.60 9.87 -9.88
C GLY A 29 -13.78 8.94 -10.77
N LEU A 30 -14.44 8.01 -11.46
CA LEU A 30 -13.80 7.08 -12.39
C LEU A 30 -13.12 7.81 -13.56
N VAL A 31 -13.77 8.83 -14.13
CA VAL A 31 -13.19 9.66 -15.19
C VAL A 31 -11.95 10.40 -14.69
N THR A 32 -11.97 10.97 -13.48
CA THR A 32 -10.77 11.61 -12.90
C THR A 32 -9.60 10.65 -12.65
N PHE A 33 -9.87 9.42 -12.22
CA PHE A 33 -8.82 8.40 -12.04
C PHE A 33 -8.22 7.95 -13.37
N VAL A 34 -9.05 7.77 -14.41
CA VAL A 34 -8.58 7.42 -15.76
C VAL A 34 -7.77 8.57 -16.38
N SER A 35 -8.22 9.83 -16.25
CA SER A 35 -7.45 10.97 -16.74
C SER A 35 -6.13 11.18 -15.99
N ALA A 36 -6.05 10.77 -14.72
CA ALA A 36 -4.80 10.81 -13.97
C ALA A 36 -3.77 9.76 -14.45
N GLN A 37 -4.18 8.76 -15.23
CA GLN A 37 -3.29 7.72 -15.79
C GLN A 37 -2.69 8.11 -17.14
N THR A 38 -3.26 9.09 -17.84
CA THR A 38 -2.69 9.58 -19.10
C THR A 38 -1.50 10.49 -18.85
N GLU A 39 -0.43 10.35 -19.65
CA GLU A 39 0.71 11.27 -19.74
C GLU A 39 0.23 12.66 -20.22
N THR A 40 -0.43 13.39 -19.34
CA THR A 40 -0.60 14.82 -19.50
C THR A 40 0.74 15.46 -19.12
N ASN A 41 1.18 16.46 -19.88
CA ASN A 41 2.34 17.27 -19.54
C ASN A 41 2.05 17.96 -18.21
N PHE A 42 2.40 17.32 -17.09
CA PHE A 42 2.32 17.93 -15.78
C PHE A 42 3.33 19.07 -15.76
N ASP A 43 2.85 20.29 -15.50
CA ASP A 43 3.74 21.41 -15.19
C ASP A 43 4.39 21.14 -13.85
N TYR A 44 5.50 20.39 -13.89
CA TYR A 44 6.28 20.04 -12.71
C TYR A 44 6.71 21.29 -11.94
N TYR A 45 6.94 22.41 -12.65
CA TYR A 45 7.30 23.72 -12.09
C TYR A 45 6.18 24.39 -11.27
N SER A 46 4.94 23.88 -11.31
CA SER A 46 3.88 24.40 -10.44
C SER A 46 4.08 23.94 -9.00
N SER A 47 4.11 24.88 -8.05
CA SER A 47 4.30 24.61 -6.63
C SER A 47 3.26 23.64 -6.04
N GLN A 48 2.04 23.67 -6.58
CA GLN A 48 0.96 22.76 -6.16
C GLN A 48 1.26 21.30 -6.56
N THR A 49 1.81 21.10 -7.76
CA THR A 49 2.18 19.77 -8.26
C THR A 49 3.35 19.22 -7.46
N ALA A 50 4.41 20.01 -7.25
CA ALA A 50 5.57 19.59 -6.47
C ALA A 50 5.21 19.14 -5.04
N SER A 51 4.32 19.87 -4.36
CA SER A 51 3.87 19.52 -3.00
C SER A 51 3.03 18.23 -2.97
N ILE A 52 2.15 18.03 -3.96
CA ILE A 52 1.36 16.80 -4.10
C ILE A 52 2.26 15.59 -4.43
N LEU A 53 3.29 15.77 -5.26
CA LEU A 53 4.28 14.72 -5.55
C LEU A 53 5.07 14.33 -4.30
N ALA A 54 5.46 15.31 -3.47
CA ALA A 54 6.16 15.03 -2.21
C ALA A 54 5.28 14.23 -1.24
N ILE A 55 4.01 14.64 -1.05
CA ILE A 55 3.07 13.96 -0.17
C ILE A 55 2.76 12.54 -0.68
N SER A 56 2.52 12.39 -1.99
CA SER A 56 2.25 11.07 -2.58
C SER A 56 3.45 10.12 -2.46
N SER A 57 4.68 10.62 -2.61
CA SER A 57 5.89 9.80 -2.40
C SER A 57 6.01 9.27 -0.96
N ALA A 58 5.72 10.11 0.05
CA ALA A 58 5.74 9.71 1.45
C ALA A 58 4.65 8.67 1.78
N ILE A 59 3.45 8.85 1.24
CA ILE A 59 2.33 7.92 1.44
C ILE A 59 2.61 6.57 0.76
N ALA A 60 3.21 6.58 -0.44
CA ALA A 60 3.56 5.35 -1.17
C ALA A 60 4.51 4.44 -0.38
N VAL A 61 5.61 4.99 0.18
CA VAL A 61 6.52 4.19 1.02
C VAL A 61 5.83 3.73 2.29
N SER A 62 5.19 4.66 3.02
CA SER A 62 4.66 4.37 4.35
C SER A 62 3.59 3.28 4.31
N SER A 63 2.66 3.35 3.35
CA SER A 63 1.61 2.34 3.19
C SER A 63 2.17 0.97 2.79
N ALA A 64 3.15 0.91 1.90
CA ALA A 64 3.79 -0.33 1.50
C ALA A 64 4.59 -0.99 2.64
N VAL A 65 5.37 -0.20 3.38
CA VAL A 65 6.15 -0.68 4.53
C VAL A 65 5.24 -1.19 5.64
N LEU A 66 4.14 -0.50 5.93
CA LEU A 66 3.15 -0.96 6.92
C LEU A 66 2.51 -2.30 6.52
N GLY A 67 2.16 -2.46 5.23
CA GLY A 67 1.62 -3.71 4.71
C GLY A 67 2.64 -4.86 4.76
N SER A 68 3.87 -4.60 4.36
CA SER A 68 4.98 -5.57 4.42
C SER A 68 5.29 -5.98 5.87
N ALA A 69 5.38 -5.03 6.80
CA ALA A 69 5.63 -5.31 8.21
C ALA A 69 4.56 -6.22 8.82
N TRP A 70 3.29 -6.02 8.44
CA TRP A 70 2.19 -6.87 8.90
C TRP A 70 2.28 -8.31 8.36
N ALA A 71 2.70 -8.47 7.10
CA ALA A 71 2.95 -9.78 6.51
C ALA A 71 4.17 -10.48 7.15
N ILE A 72 5.27 -9.77 7.35
CA ILE A 72 6.50 -10.30 7.97
C ILE A 72 6.22 -10.74 9.41
N ARG A 73 5.39 -10.02 10.16
CA ARG A 73 5.04 -10.38 11.55
C ARG A 73 4.50 -11.82 11.66
N THR A 74 3.65 -12.24 10.73
CA THR A 74 3.05 -13.58 10.77
C THR A 74 3.95 -14.62 10.10
N VAL A 75 4.45 -14.32 8.91
CA VAL A 75 5.30 -15.21 8.11
C VAL A 75 6.62 -15.49 8.81
N GLY A 76 7.26 -14.48 9.40
CA GLY A 76 8.52 -14.62 10.12
C GLY A 76 8.40 -15.54 11.33
N THR A 77 7.33 -15.41 12.13
CA THR A 77 7.10 -16.32 13.26
C THR A 77 6.83 -17.76 12.82
N ALA A 78 6.09 -17.94 11.72
CA ALA A 78 5.81 -19.26 11.16
C ALA A 78 7.08 -19.91 10.57
N ALA A 79 7.91 -19.11 9.89
CA ALA A 79 9.18 -19.55 9.32
C ALA A 79 10.15 -20.06 10.40
N ILE A 80 10.33 -19.31 11.49
CA ILE A 80 11.21 -19.70 12.61
C ILE A 80 10.68 -20.96 13.30
N SER A 81 9.36 -21.06 13.52
CA SER A 81 8.75 -22.25 14.12
C SER A 81 8.92 -23.50 13.26
N ALA A 82 8.73 -23.38 11.94
CA ALA A 82 8.92 -24.50 11.02
C ALA A 82 10.39 -24.93 10.93
N LEU A 83 11.31 -23.97 10.99
CA LEU A 83 12.75 -24.24 10.97
C LEU A 83 13.21 -24.99 12.22
N SER A 84 12.58 -24.73 13.38
CA SER A 84 12.87 -25.45 14.62
C SER A 84 12.57 -26.95 14.54
N GLU A 85 11.66 -27.39 13.66
CA GLU A 85 11.34 -28.81 13.47
C GLU A 85 12.07 -29.42 12.26
N ARG A 86 12.26 -28.65 11.19
CA ARG A 86 12.86 -29.12 9.94
C ARG A 86 13.79 -28.07 9.33
N GLU A 87 15.07 -28.12 9.68
CA GLU A 87 16.09 -27.20 9.15
C GLU A 87 16.30 -27.31 7.63
N GLU A 88 16.02 -28.46 7.03
CA GLU A 88 16.10 -28.69 5.58
C GLU A 88 15.20 -27.72 4.77
N GLY A 89 14.18 -27.14 5.41
CA GLY A 89 13.27 -26.16 4.82
C GLY A 89 13.79 -24.71 4.82
N PHE A 90 15.01 -24.42 5.32
CA PHE A 90 15.52 -23.07 5.53
C PHE A 90 15.35 -22.15 4.32
N PHE A 91 15.82 -22.57 3.15
CA PHE A 91 15.79 -21.71 1.97
C PHE A 91 14.37 -21.39 1.53
N LYS A 92 13.44 -22.34 1.66
CA LYS A 92 12.02 -22.10 1.35
C LYS A 92 11.39 -21.10 2.32
N ALA A 93 11.67 -21.25 3.62
CA ALA A 93 11.20 -20.32 4.64
C ALA A 93 11.79 -18.91 4.44
N PHE A 94 13.10 -18.81 4.17
CA PHE A 94 13.78 -17.55 3.87
C PHE A 94 13.22 -16.87 2.63
N LEU A 95 13.00 -17.63 1.55
CA LEU A 95 12.42 -17.11 0.32
C LEU A 95 11.06 -16.45 0.60
N VAL A 96 10.14 -17.12 1.31
CA VAL A 96 8.81 -16.56 1.60
C VAL A 96 8.89 -15.25 2.41
N VAL A 97 9.83 -15.15 3.37
CA VAL A 97 10.07 -13.90 4.11
C VAL A 97 10.61 -12.80 3.19
N ALA A 98 11.57 -13.13 2.31
CA ALA A 98 12.11 -12.18 1.34
C ALA A 98 11.06 -11.69 0.33
N LEU A 99 10.09 -12.54 -0.05
CA LEU A 99 8.94 -12.12 -0.87
C LEU A 99 8.07 -11.07 -0.14
N CYS A 100 7.92 -11.16 1.18
CA CYS A 100 7.22 -10.13 1.96
C CYS A 100 8.02 -8.82 2.00
N GLU A 101 9.34 -8.88 2.08
CA GLU A 101 10.22 -7.71 2.07
C GLU A 101 10.26 -7.01 0.71
N ALA A 102 10.19 -7.77 -0.39
CA ALA A 102 10.11 -7.22 -1.74
C ALA A 102 8.93 -6.25 -1.91
N LEU A 103 7.81 -6.47 -1.20
CA LEU A 103 6.67 -5.55 -1.20
C LEU A 103 7.03 -4.15 -0.68
N ALA A 104 7.86 -4.06 0.36
CA ALA A 104 8.34 -2.78 0.88
C ALA A 104 9.29 -2.10 -0.12
N VAL A 105 10.16 -2.89 -0.75
CA VAL A 105 11.10 -2.38 -1.76
C VAL A 105 10.37 -1.83 -2.98
N TYR A 106 9.27 -2.46 -3.42
CA TYR A 106 8.45 -1.90 -4.50
C TYR A 106 7.85 -0.53 -4.12
N GLY A 107 7.35 -0.37 -2.89
CA GLY A 107 6.87 0.92 -2.41
C GLY A 107 7.95 2.00 -2.36
N LEU A 108 9.17 1.61 -1.97
CA LEU A 108 10.34 2.48 -2.00
C LEU A 108 10.72 2.89 -3.43
N ILE A 109 10.74 1.94 -4.38
CA ILE A 109 11.03 2.21 -5.79
C ILE A 109 10.04 3.24 -6.35
N ILE A 110 8.74 3.06 -6.13
CA ILE A 110 7.72 4.01 -6.61
C ILE A 110 7.93 5.40 -6.00
N ALA A 111 8.24 5.49 -4.71
CA ALA A 111 8.48 6.79 -4.09
C ALA A 111 9.74 7.48 -4.62
N ILE A 112 10.80 6.73 -4.92
CA ILE A 112 11.99 7.28 -5.58
C ILE A 112 11.64 7.78 -6.98
N LEU A 113 10.88 7.02 -7.76
CA LEU A 113 10.42 7.46 -9.08
C LEU A 113 9.63 8.77 -9.01
N LEU A 114 8.74 8.90 -8.02
CA LEU A 114 8.00 10.15 -7.77
C LEU A 114 8.94 11.29 -7.36
N TRP A 115 9.90 11.02 -6.47
CA TRP A 115 10.89 11.99 -6.02
C TRP A 115 11.72 12.57 -7.17
N THR A 116 12.14 11.72 -8.13
CA THR A 116 12.91 12.18 -9.29
C THR A 116 12.15 13.12 -10.22
N LYS A 117 10.82 13.20 -10.10
CA LYS A 117 9.97 14.10 -10.88
C LYS A 117 9.74 15.46 -10.20
N ILE A 118 10.15 15.64 -8.95
CA ILE A 118 10.04 16.92 -8.24
C ILE A 118 11.14 17.86 -8.77
N PRO A 119 10.80 19.02 -9.35
CA PRO A 119 11.81 19.93 -9.85
C PRO A 119 12.58 20.56 -8.69
N ASN A 120 13.90 20.61 -8.83
CA ASN A 120 14.76 21.32 -7.93
C ASN A 120 14.81 22.79 -8.35
N ILE A 121 14.12 23.65 -7.58
CA ILE A 121 14.21 25.10 -7.69
C ILE A 121 15.51 25.53 -7.00
N ALA A 122 16.60 25.50 -7.77
CA ALA A 122 17.85 26.16 -7.41
C ALA A 122 17.90 27.57 -8.01
#